data_AF-A0A1X7IQ50-F1
#
_entry.id   AF-A0A1X7IQ50-F1
#
_cell.length_a   1.000
_cell.length_b   1.000
_cell.length_c   1.000
_cell.angle_alpha   90.00
_cell.angle_beta   90.00
_cell.angle_gamma   90.00
#
_symmetry.space_group_name_H-M   'P 1'
#
loop_
_entity.id
_entity.type
_entity.pdbx_description
1 polymer ?
#
loop_
_entity_poly.entity_id
_entity_poly.type
_entity_poly.pdbx_seq_one_letter_code
_entity_poly.pdbx_strand_id
1 'polypeptide(L)' 'MGDLAAACAAGEAPLFHPNTGAEMGVEDRPLSVGAAAGLEPPRYCQLCGRRMKVQVRPMGWLAECSRHGELDSVLFDI' A
#
# COMPACT_ATOMS: atom_id res chain seq x y z
N MET A 1 -11.17 11.51 -3.64
CA MET A 1 -10.38 10.52 -2.89
C MET A 1 -10.59 9.20 -3.60
N GLY A 2 -9.54 8.55 -4.10
CA GLY A 2 -9.68 7.23 -4.74
C GLY A 2 -10.05 6.16 -3.72
N ASP A 3 -10.67 5.08 -4.17
CA ASP A 3 -11.14 3.98 -3.30
C ASP A 3 -10.03 3.43 -2.40
N LEU A 4 -8.78 3.41 -2.90
CA LEU A 4 -7.62 2.97 -2.12
C LEU A 4 -7.37 3.85 -0.90
N ALA A 5 -7.31 5.16 -1.08
CA ALA A 5 -7.09 6.10 0.02
C ALA A 5 -8.23 6.05 1.04
N ALA A 6 -9.47 5.88 0.58
CA ALA A 6 -10.64 5.74 1.45
C ALA A 6 -10.53 4.48 2.33
N ALA A 7 -10.23 3.33 1.73
CA ALA A 7 -10.07 2.07 2.45
C ALA A 7 -8.93 2.12 3.49
N CYS A 8 -7.78 2.72 3.13
CA CYS A 8 -6.66 2.91 4.06
C CYS A 8 -7.04 3.84 5.22
N ALA A 9 -7.67 4.98 4.94
CA ALA A 9 -8.07 5.94 5.96
C ALA A 9 -9.16 5.39 6.91
N ALA A 10 -10.02 4.50 6.40
CA ALA A 10 -11.03 3.79 7.20
C ALA A 10 -10.44 2.63 8.03
N GLY A 11 -9.18 2.27 7.84
CA GLY A 11 -8.54 1.13 8.52
C GLY A 11 -9.10 -0.23 8.09
N GLU A 12 -9.62 -0.33 6.86
CA GLU A 12 -10.11 -1.59 6.32
C GLU A 12 -8.98 -2.62 6.19
N ALA A 13 -9.26 -3.88 6.51
CA ALA A 13 -8.30 -4.96 6.36
C ALA A 13 -7.95 -5.13 4.86
N PRO A 14 -6.65 -5.25 4.51
CA PRO A 14 -6.24 -5.43 3.12
C PRO A 14 -6.74 -6.78 2.56
N LEU A 15 -7.12 -6.82 1.28
CA LEU A 15 -7.35 -8.08 0.56
C LEU A 15 -6.04 -8.65 0.02
N PHE A 16 -5.11 -7.76 -0.34
CA PHE A 16 -3.77 -8.10 -0.80
C PHE A 16 -2.73 -7.38 0.05
N HIS A 17 -1.66 -8.09 0.41
CA HIS A 17 -0.60 -7.55 1.24
C HIS A 17 0.13 -6.37 0.52
N PRO A 18 0.19 -5.16 1.10
CA PRO A 18 0.67 -3.96 0.40
C PRO A 18 2.12 -4.01 -0.10
N ASN A 19 3.00 -4.77 0.56
CA ASN A 19 4.42 -4.85 0.18
C ASN A 19 4.79 -6.08 -0.66
N THR A 20 3.94 -7.11 -0.72
CA THR A 20 4.27 -8.38 -1.41
C THR A 20 3.28 -8.73 -2.52
N GLY A 21 2.07 -8.16 -2.47
CA GLY A 21 0.98 -8.46 -3.40
C GLY A 21 0.33 -9.82 -3.19
N ALA A 22 0.68 -10.55 -2.14
CA ALA A 22 0.05 -11.84 -1.80
C ALA A 22 -1.40 -11.63 -1.36
N GLU A 23 -2.30 -12.54 -1.73
CA GLU A 23 -3.67 -12.55 -1.21
C GLU A 23 -3.69 -12.90 0.28
N MET A 24 -4.33 -12.06 1.07
CA MET A 24 -4.39 -12.24 2.52
C MET A 24 -5.13 -13.54 2.86
N GLY A 25 -4.51 -14.37 3.69
CA GLY A 25 -5.07 -15.67 4.11
C GLY A 25 -4.88 -16.81 3.10
N VAL A 26 -4.27 -16.56 1.93
CA VAL A 26 -3.97 -17.60 0.94
C VAL A 26 -2.49 -17.99 0.99
N GLU A 27 -1.62 -16.97 0.96
CA GLU A 27 -0.17 -17.13 0.94
C GLU A 27 0.44 -16.13 1.92
N ASP A 28 1.37 -16.61 2.74
CA ASP A 28 2.28 -15.73 3.46
C ASP A 28 3.61 -15.65 2.71
N ARG A 29 4.00 -14.43 2.32
CA ARG A 29 5.24 -14.17 1.58
C ARG A 29 6.17 -13.35 2.48
N PRO A 30 7.44 -13.75 2.65
CA PRO A 30 8.36 -13.02 3.50
C PRO A 30 8.53 -11.58 3.02
N LEU A 31 8.55 -10.68 4.00
CA LEU A 31 8.83 -9.26 3.77
C LEU A 31 10.34 -9.04 3.59
N SER A 32 10.70 -8.03 2.81
CA SER A 32 12.04 -7.44 2.91
C SER A 32 12.23 -6.86 4.31
N VAL A 33 13.50 -6.72 4.72
CA VAL A 33 13.83 -6.11 6.01
C VAL A 33 13.23 -4.70 6.15
N GLY A 34 13.26 -3.90 5.06
CA GLY A 34 12.68 -2.56 5.06
C GLY A 34 11.15 -2.57 5.17
N ALA A 35 10.46 -3.48 4.47
CA ALA A 35 9.01 -3.61 4.57
C ALA A 35 8.58 -4.10 5.97
N ALA A 36 9.28 -5.08 6.54
CA ALA A 36 9.03 -5.56 7.89
C ALA A 36 9.24 -4.47 8.96
N ALA A 37 10.17 -3.54 8.72
CA ALA A 37 10.44 -2.39 9.58
C ALA A 37 9.51 -1.18 9.31
N GLY A 38 8.59 -1.26 8.35
CA GLY A 38 7.72 -0.13 7.97
C GLY A 38 8.43 1.01 7.25
N LEU A 39 9.65 0.78 6.73
CA LEU A 39 10.49 1.80 6.07
C LEU A 39 10.28 1.85 4.55
N GLU A 40 9.53 0.92 3.98
CA GLU A 40 9.25 0.86 2.55
C GLU A 40 7.80 1.28 2.24
N PRO A 41 7.58 2.11 1.21
CA PRO A 41 6.23 2.43 0.76
C PRO A 41 5.52 1.19 0.20
N PRO A 42 4.18 1.15 0.21
CA PRO A 42 3.42 0.05 -0.37
C PRO A 42 3.70 -0.06 -1.86
N ARG A 43 3.91 -1.27 -2.34
CA ARG A 43 4.24 -1.59 -3.74
C ARG A 43 3.05 -2.11 -4.52
N TYR A 44 2.02 -2.59 -3.83
CA TYR A 44 0.84 -3.23 -4.38
C TYR A 44 -0.42 -2.62 -3.78
N CYS A 45 -1.46 -2.50 -4.59
CA CYS A 45 -2.75 -2.00 -4.14
C CYS A 45 -3.43 -3.03 -3.24
N GLN A 46 -3.81 -2.64 -2.03
CA GLN A 46 -4.43 -3.56 -1.06
C GLN A 46 -5.82 -4.08 -1.48
N LEU A 47 -6.45 -3.44 -2.47
CA LEU A 47 -7.77 -3.81 -2.96
C LEU A 47 -7.72 -4.81 -4.13
N CYS A 48 -6.65 -4.83 -4.93
CA CYS A 48 -6.59 -5.68 -6.13
C CYS A 48 -5.24 -6.32 -6.46
N GLY A 49 -4.23 -6.16 -5.60
CA GLY A 49 -2.93 -6.78 -5.77
C GLY A 49 -2.10 -6.24 -6.94
N ARG A 50 -2.57 -5.21 -7.66
CA ARG A 50 -1.84 -4.64 -8.79
C ARG A 50 -0.64 -3.83 -8.29
N ARG A 51 0.52 -4.01 -8.93
CA ARG A 51 1.72 -3.22 -8.64
C ARG A 51 1.45 -1.75 -8.94
N MET A 52 1.77 -0.88 -7.99
CA MET A 52 1.55 0.56 -8.06
C MET A 52 2.80 1.28 -8.59
N LYS A 53 2.58 2.45 -9.20
CA LYS A 53 3.66 3.41 -9.44
C LYS A 53 3.90 4.15 -8.13
N VAL A 54 5.14 4.15 -7.64
CA VAL A 54 5.47 4.79 -6.36
C VAL A 54 6.55 5.83 -6.60
N GLN A 55 6.31 7.05 -6.10
CA GLN A 55 7.27 8.13 -6.05
C GLN A 55 7.61 8.43 -4.58
N VAL A 56 8.86 8.18 -4.22
CA VAL A 56 9.40 8.61 -2.93
C VAL A 56 9.82 10.08 -3.04
N ARG A 57 9.44 10.87 -2.04
CA ARG A 57 9.70 12.30 -1.90
C ARG A 57 10.42 12.52 -0.56
N PRO A 58 11.09 13.66 -0.35
CA PRO A 58 11.75 13.93 0.93
C PRO A 58 10.82 13.84 2.15
N MET A 59 9.56 14.26 1.99
CA MET A 59 8.55 14.30 3.07
C MET A 59 7.61 13.08 3.07
N GLY A 60 7.94 12.00 2.37
CA GLY A 60 7.09 10.80 2.32
C GLY A 60 6.95 10.22 0.91
N TRP A 61 5.78 9.71 0.54
CA TRP A 61 5.60 9.06 -0.75
C TRP A 61 4.18 9.20 -1.30
N LEU A 62 4.08 9.09 -2.63
CA LEU A 62 2.82 8.97 -3.35
C LEU A 62 2.83 7.65 -4.12
N ALA A 63 1.78 6.85 -3.93
CA ALA A 63 1.57 5.59 -4.63
C ALA A 63 0.28 5.67 -5.46
N GLU A 64 0.33 5.23 -6.70
CA GLU A 64 -0.79 5.31 -7.64
C GLU A 64 -1.17 3.91 -8.13
N CYS A 65 -2.41 3.51 -7.83
CA CYS A 65 -3.06 2.36 -8.44
C CYS A 65 -3.85 2.82 -9.66
N SER A 66 -3.59 2.21 -10.83
CA SER A 66 -4.30 2.53 -12.07
C SER A 66 -5.82 2.25 -12.05
N ARG A 67 -6.34 1.60 -11.00
CA ARG A 67 -7.78 1.29 -10.82
C ARG A 67 -8.40 2.03 -9.65
N HIS A 68 -7.72 2.06 -8.50
CA HIS A 68 -8.28 2.55 -7.24
C HIS A 68 -7.73 3.92 -6.81
N GLY A 69 -6.92 4.55 -7.66
CA GLY A 69 -6.41 5.89 -7.47
C GLY A 69 -5.17 5.97 -6.60
N GLU A 70 -4.90 7.18 -6.11
CA GLU A 70 -3.70 7.55 -5.37
C GLU A 70 -3.83 7.28 -3.86
N LEU A 71 -2.70 6.99 -3.24
CA LEU A 71 -2.49 6.85 -1.80
C LEU A 71 -1.24 7.66 -1.44
N ASP A 72 -1.39 8.58 -0.49
CA ASP A 72 -0.30 9.45 -0.06
C ASP A 72 0.05 9.16 1.40
N SER A 73 1.34 9.20 1.75
CA SER A 73 1.83 8.95 3.10
C SER A 73 1.22 9.89 4.15
N VAL A 74 0.79 11.10 3.75
CA VAL A 74 0.16 12.07 4.67
C VAL A 74 -1.12 11.54 5.34
N LEU A 75 -1.73 10.48 4.81
CA LEU A 75 -2.89 9.82 5.43
C LEU A 75 -2.54 9.03 6.69
N PHE A 76 -1.24 8.80 6.96
CA PHE A 76 -0.76 8.01 8.09
C PHE A 76 -0.02 8.84 9.15
N ASP A 77 0.19 10.14 8.93
CA ASP A 77 0.96 11.04 9.80
C ASP A 77 0.13 11.60 11.00
N ILE A 78 -0.80 10.81 11.54
CA ILE A 78 -1.77 11.24 12.57
C ILE A 78 -1.24 11.08 14.00
#